data_AF-A0A4S4KK19-F1
#
_entry.id   AF-A0A4S4KK19-F1
#
_cell.length_a   1.000
_cell.length_b   1.000
_cell.length_c   1.000
_cell.angle_alpha   90.00
_cell.angle_beta   90.00
_cell.angle_gamma   90.00
#
_symmetry.space_group_name_H-M   'P 1'
#
loop_
_entity.id
_entity.type
_entity.pdbx_description
1 polymer ?
#
loop_
_entity_poly.entity_id
_entity_poly.type
_entity_poly.pdbx_seq_one_letter_code
_entity_poly.pdbx_strand_id
1 'polypeptide(L)'
;MILNMGGDDITEFLYVLLQKINFPYRELDLARAYDWNVIEDLKGRLCTLAEGDVALNLYDFVVRRPGKPTEKYGLRAYDETILAPMCLFEPRVIEFDQKRAGCRPFSLPDVTDEIVEQTADHVTQAMMISTQHLLPSAIPIPTVVPELPPVAQIEAAGVGEPSTNGVAPEPVPMDPAADPAPAPHPDAMDITMDSVELKEDTAPVTSTESAAAGAAPIEVIDVDDGDVKPVITAASSEPQIFQIPVQLPQHHQSYPGGFAIDVCFEASKLPLDVAIFNSARAAGGDEKIRKYLQAVLITGGSALVPGMAHALESRLQAIATPLVPNMEKVQIIPPPKDVDPWALAWKGAAVLGKMDGVSDLWITAADWDIFGMRGLKERCFYL
;
A
#
# COMPACT_ATOMS: atom_id res chain seq x y z
N MET A 1 3.95 0.94 -0.67
CA MET A 1 2.93 0.01 -0.12
C MET A 1 3.38 -1.39 -0.44
N ILE A 2 3.36 -2.29 0.54
CA ILE A 2 3.83 -3.67 0.45
C ILE A 2 2.67 -4.57 0.84
N LEU A 3 2.47 -5.68 0.13
CA LEU A 3 1.45 -6.68 0.44
C LEU A 3 2.11 -7.85 1.18
N ASN A 4 1.49 -8.36 2.24
CA ASN A 4 2.04 -9.44 3.06
C ASN A 4 1.70 -10.84 2.50
N MET A 5 1.64 -10.96 1.18
CA MET A 5 1.36 -12.18 0.43
C MET A 5 2.25 -12.27 -0.82
N GLY A 6 2.59 -13.49 -1.24
CA GLY A 6 3.44 -13.71 -2.40
C GLY A 6 3.39 -15.14 -2.93
N GLY A 7 4.52 -15.60 -3.50
CA GLY A 7 4.63 -16.93 -4.06
C GLY A 7 4.50 -18.06 -3.03
N ASP A 8 4.86 -17.80 -1.77
CA ASP A 8 4.85 -18.80 -0.69
C ASP A 8 3.43 -19.09 -0.20
N ASP A 9 2.57 -18.06 -0.12
CA ASP A 9 1.14 -18.20 0.17
C ASP A 9 0.42 -19.10 -0.85
N ILE A 10 0.84 -19.05 -2.11
CA ILE A 10 0.33 -19.95 -3.16
C ILE A 10 0.77 -21.40 -2.88
N THR A 11 2.00 -21.62 -2.40
CA THR A 11 2.51 -22.95 -2.00
C THR A 11 1.73 -23.50 -0.80
N GLU A 12 1.50 -22.67 0.23
CA GLU A 12 0.74 -23.04 1.42
C GLU A 12 -0.74 -23.32 1.10
N PHE A 13 -1.38 -22.46 0.28
CA PHE A 13 -2.77 -22.67 -0.11
C PHE A 13 -2.95 -23.86 -1.06
N LEU A 14 -2.00 -24.09 -1.98
CA LEU A 14 -1.96 -25.29 -2.81
C LEU A 14 -1.86 -26.56 -1.94
N TYR A 15 -1.01 -26.57 -0.91
CA TYR A 15 -0.92 -27.66 0.05
C TYR A 15 -2.27 -27.94 0.74
N VAL A 16 -2.98 -26.90 1.21
CA VAL A 16 -4.30 -27.04 1.84
C VAL A 16 -5.37 -27.55 0.85
N LEU A 17 -5.31 -27.14 -0.42
CA LEU A 17 -6.20 -27.64 -1.48
C LEU A 17 -5.91 -29.11 -1.80
N LEU A 18 -4.64 -29.47 -1.99
CA LEU A 18 -4.19 -30.84 -2.26
C LEU A 18 -4.57 -31.81 -1.12
N GLN A 19 -4.52 -31.37 0.14
CA GLN A 19 -4.98 -32.18 1.27
C GLN A 19 -6.47 -32.54 1.17
N LYS A 20 -7.34 -31.61 0.76
CA LYS A 20 -8.80 -31.84 0.65
C LYS A 20 -9.16 -32.93 -0.36
N ILE A 21 -8.36 -33.08 -1.43
CA ILE A 21 -8.52 -34.16 -2.43
C ILE A 21 -7.75 -35.45 -2.09
N ASN A 22 -7.30 -35.61 -0.85
CA ASN A 22 -6.53 -36.76 -0.35
C ASN A 22 -5.17 -36.92 -1.04
N PHE A 23 -4.30 -35.90 -0.92
CA PHE A 23 -2.95 -35.92 -1.47
C PHE A 23 -2.21 -37.26 -1.21
N PRO A 24 -1.58 -37.89 -2.24
CA PRO A 24 -1.02 -39.23 -2.11
C PRO A 24 0.11 -39.34 -1.07
N TYR A 25 0.90 -38.28 -0.91
CA TYR A 25 2.06 -38.24 -0.03
C TYR A 25 1.65 -37.72 1.36
N ARG A 26 1.19 -38.63 2.22
CA ARG A 26 0.60 -38.31 3.54
C ARG A 26 1.58 -37.96 4.65
N GLU A 27 2.88 -38.19 4.47
CA GLU A 27 3.92 -37.82 5.44
C GLU A 27 4.44 -36.38 5.23
N LEU A 28 3.88 -35.65 4.26
CA LEU A 28 4.22 -34.27 3.87
C LEU A 28 4.04 -33.29 5.04
N ASP A 29 5.04 -32.44 5.24
CA ASP A 29 5.10 -31.45 6.32
C ASP A 29 5.94 -30.26 5.85
N LEU A 30 5.29 -29.10 5.68
CA LEU A 30 5.89 -27.89 5.10
C LEU A 30 7.07 -27.33 5.92
N ALA A 31 7.22 -27.71 7.20
CA ALA A 31 8.38 -27.29 8.01
C ALA A 31 9.71 -27.92 7.53
N ARG A 32 9.69 -28.85 6.56
CA ARG A 32 10.88 -29.49 6.00
C ARG A 32 11.13 -29.00 4.58
N ALA A 33 12.33 -28.46 4.34
CA ALA A 33 12.70 -27.90 3.03
C ALA A 33 12.53 -28.89 1.84
N TYR A 34 12.72 -30.20 2.03
CA TYR A 34 12.51 -31.18 0.95
C TYR A 34 11.03 -31.47 0.65
N ASP A 35 10.14 -31.28 1.63
CA ASP A 35 8.70 -31.44 1.47
C ASP A 35 8.10 -30.13 0.89
N TRP A 36 8.57 -28.96 1.34
CA TRP A 36 8.30 -27.67 0.72
C TRP A 36 8.65 -27.66 -0.78
N ASN A 37 9.86 -28.10 -1.14
CA ASN A 37 10.32 -28.16 -2.53
C ASN A 37 9.45 -29.06 -3.43
N VAL A 38 8.73 -30.05 -2.88
CA VAL A 38 7.77 -30.86 -3.66
C VAL A 38 6.52 -30.06 -4.00
N ILE A 39 6.01 -29.24 -3.07
CA ILE A 39 4.85 -28.37 -3.35
C ILE A 39 5.27 -27.17 -4.20
N GLU A 40 6.51 -26.71 -4.10
CA GLU A 40 7.09 -25.67 -4.98
C GLU A 40 7.22 -26.15 -6.44
N ASP A 41 7.73 -27.38 -6.69
CA ASP A 41 7.74 -28.00 -8.03
C ASP A 41 6.32 -28.17 -8.58
N LEU A 42 5.39 -28.63 -7.73
CA LEU A 42 3.98 -28.76 -8.11
C LEU A 42 3.35 -27.39 -8.42
N LYS A 43 3.61 -26.34 -7.64
CA LYS A 43 3.13 -24.97 -7.94
C LYS A 43 3.65 -24.51 -9.30
N GLY A 44 4.97 -24.58 -9.51
CA GLY A 44 5.60 -24.13 -10.76
C GLY A 44 5.19 -24.91 -12.01
N ARG A 45 4.66 -26.15 -11.85
CA ARG A 45 4.19 -27.00 -12.95
C ARG A 45 2.68 -27.02 -13.15
N LEU A 46 1.89 -26.79 -12.10
CA LEU A 46 0.45 -27.02 -12.10
C LEU A 46 -0.39 -25.74 -11.97
N CYS A 47 0.13 -24.67 -11.36
CA CYS A 47 -0.67 -23.48 -11.11
C CYS A 47 -0.85 -22.64 -12.38
N THR A 48 -2.10 -22.27 -12.68
CA THR A 48 -2.46 -21.46 -13.85
C THR A 48 -3.60 -20.51 -13.52
N LEU A 49 -3.62 -19.35 -14.16
CA LEU A 49 -4.73 -18.39 -14.17
C LEU A 49 -5.37 -18.30 -15.57
N ALA A 50 -4.99 -19.19 -16.50
CA ALA A 50 -5.65 -19.34 -17.79
C ALA A 50 -6.82 -20.32 -17.67
N GLU A 51 -8.04 -19.79 -17.65
CA GLU A 51 -9.29 -20.57 -17.49
C GLU A 51 -9.42 -21.74 -18.48
N GLY A 52 -8.87 -21.60 -19.69
CA GLY A 52 -8.90 -22.64 -20.72
C GLY A 52 -8.02 -23.86 -20.46
N ASP A 53 -7.06 -23.77 -19.53
CA ASP A 53 -6.18 -24.88 -19.14
C ASP A 53 -6.77 -25.72 -17.98
N VAL A 54 -7.88 -25.28 -17.37
CA VAL A 54 -8.48 -25.90 -16.18
C VAL A 54 -9.28 -27.14 -16.58
N ALA A 55 -8.65 -28.30 -16.47
CA ALA A 55 -9.24 -29.61 -16.78
C ALA A 55 -8.85 -30.66 -15.72
N LEU A 56 -9.64 -31.74 -15.62
CA LEU A 56 -9.37 -32.83 -14.67
C LEU A 56 -8.19 -33.67 -15.19
N ASN A 57 -7.01 -33.35 -14.71
CA ASN A 57 -5.75 -33.87 -15.22
C ASN A 57 -5.13 -34.89 -14.25
N LEU A 58 -4.39 -35.85 -14.82
CA LEU A 58 -3.53 -36.76 -14.09
C LEU A 58 -2.09 -36.29 -14.21
N TYR A 59 -1.48 -35.94 -13.08
CA TYR A 59 -0.10 -35.48 -12.98
C TYR A 59 0.74 -36.51 -12.23
N ASP A 60 2.04 -36.57 -12.52
CA ASP A 60 2.98 -37.36 -11.72
C ASP A 60 4.10 -36.50 -11.12
N PHE A 61 4.51 -36.87 -9.91
CA PHE A 61 5.56 -36.20 -9.16
C PHE A 61 6.42 -37.20 -8.40
N VAL A 62 7.62 -36.74 -8.02
CA VAL A 62 8.67 -37.59 -7.46
C VAL A 62 9.18 -36.98 -6.16
N VAL A 63 9.07 -37.76 -5.08
CA VAL A 63 9.47 -37.36 -3.73
C VAL A 63 10.83 -38.00 -3.42
N ARG A 64 11.78 -37.17 -2.98
CA ARG A 64 13.15 -37.57 -2.62
C ARG A 64 13.43 -37.17 -1.18
N ARG A 65 13.74 -38.14 -0.32
CA ARG A 65 13.80 -37.94 1.14
C ARG A 65 15.10 -38.50 1.71
N PRO A 66 15.75 -37.83 2.68
CA PRO A 66 16.97 -38.35 3.30
C PRO A 66 16.76 -39.77 3.87
N GLY A 67 17.60 -40.72 3.48
CA GLY A 67 17.57 -42.10 3.99
C GLY A 67 16.41 -42.99 3.49
N LYS A 68 15.53 -42.52 2.60
CA LYS A 68 14.48 -43.34 1.96
C LYS A 68 14.74 -43.45 0.44
N PRO A 69 14.25 -44.52 -0.23
CA PRO A 69 14.26 -44.58 -1.69
C PRO A 69 13.44 -43.43 -2.31
N THR A 70 13.69 -43.15 -3.58
CA THR A 70 12.88 -42.18 -4.34
C THR A 70 11.51 -42.77 -4.66
N GLU A 71 10.45 -42.06 -4.29
CA GLU A 71 9.05 -42.50 -4.43
C GLU A 71 8.37 -41.69 -5.55
N LYS A 72 7.59 -42.34 -6.42
CA LYS A 72 6.79 -41.69 -7.47
C LYS A 72 5.31 -41.82 -7.16
N TYR A 73 4.60 -40.70 -7.24
CA TYR A 73 3.17 -40.60 -6.94
C TYR A 73 2.40 -40.06 -8.14
N GLY A 74 1.12 -40.46 -8.26
CA GLY A 74 0.16 -39.92 -9.21
C GLY A 74 -0.88 -39.07 -8.50
N LEU A 75 -1.02 -37.82 -8.93
CA LEU A 75 -2.00 -36.85 -8.47
C LEU A 75 -3.13 -36.76 -9.51
N ARG A 76 -4.37 -36.58 -9.04
CA ARG A 76 -5.47 -36.02 -9.83
C ARG A 76 -5.78 -34.65 -9.27
N ALA A 77 -5.87 -33.64 -10.12
CA ALA A 77 -6.27 -32.28 -9.76
C ALA A 77 -7.14 -31.69 -10.87
N TYR A 78 -7.97 -30.72 -10.49
CA TYR A 78 -8.93 -30.02 -11.33
C TYR A 78 -8.77 -28.51 -11.07
N ASP A 79 -9.67 -27.90 -10.29
CA ASP A 79 -9.73 -26.48 -10.01
C ASP A 79 -8.73 -26.01 -8.94
N GLU A 80 -8.07 -26.92 -8.19
CA GLU A 80 -6.99 -26.54 -7.26
C GLU A 80 -5.83 -25.82 -7.97
N THR A 81 -5.63 -26.15 -9.26
CA THR A 81 -4.64 -25.53 -10.16
C THR A 81 -4.84 -24.03 -10.34
N ILE A 82 -6.09 -23.56 -10.37
CA ILE A 82 -6.45 -22.14 -10.52
C ILE A 82 -6.84 -21.48 -9.20
N LEU A 83 -7.44 -22.23 -8.27
CA LEU A 83 -7.74 -21.73 -6.93
C LEU A 83 -6.48 -21.35 -6.16
N ALA A 84 -5.38 -22.10 -6.28
CA ALA A 84 -4.11 -21.80 -5.61
C ALA A 84 -3.57 -20.38 -5.95
N PRO A 85 -3.26 -20.02 -7.21
CA PRO A 85 -2.76 -18.67 -7.54
C PRO A 85 -3.82 -17.58 -7.37
N MET A 86 -5.11 -17.92 -7.35
CA MET A 86 -6.20 -16.97 -7.11
C MET A 86 -6.18 -16.30 -5.72
N CYS A 87 -5.41 -16.82 -4.75
CA CYS A 87 -5.26 -16.17 -3.44
C CYS A 87 -4.64 -14.75 -3.53
N LEU A 88 -3.92 -14.42 -4.62
CA LEU A 88 -3.41 -13.06 -4.87
C LEU A 88 -4.52 -12.03 -5.11
N PHE A 89 -5.71 -12.48 -5.53
CA PHE A 89 -6.87 -11.63 -5.79
C PHE A 89 -7.98 -11.83 -4.74
N GLU A 90 -8.04 -13.01 -4.11
CA GLU A 90 -8.95 -13.32 -3.00
C GLU A 90 -8.15 -13.68 -1.72
N PRO A 91 -7.40 -12.73 -1.12
CA PRO A 91 -6.47 -13.01 -0.01
C PRO A 91 -7.14 -13.42 1.31
N ARG A 92 -8.47 -13.52 1.36
CA ARG A 92 -9.26 -13.97 2.52
C ARG A 92 -8.96 -15.41 2.97
N VAL A 93 -8.20 -16.17 2.17
CA VAL A 93 -7.73 -17.52 2.49
C VAL A 93 -6.39 -17.52 3.25
N ILE A 94 -5.75 -16.37 3.45
CA ILE A 94 -4.41 -16.22 4.06
C ILE A 94 -4.56 -15.79 5.53
N GLU A 95 -3.93 -16.52 6.45
CA GLU A 95 -3.95 -16.22 7.89
C GLU A 95 -2.92 -15.13 8.28
N PHE A 96 -3.13 -13.90 7.79
CA PHE A 96 -2.22 -12.76 7.99
C PHE A 96 -1.82 -12.50 9.45
N ASP A 97 -2.73 -12.73 10.40
CA ASP A 97 -2.45 -12.52 11.83
C ASP A 97 -1.48 -13.57 12.40
N GLN A 98 -1.50 -14.79 11.85
CA GLN A 98 -0.50 -15.82 12.17
C GLN A 98 0.88 -15.44 11.60
N LYS A 99 0.92 -14.93 10.36
CA LYS A 99 2.15 -14.40 9.75
C LYS A 99 2.73 -13.25 10.58
N ARG A 100 1.88 -12.32 11.03
CA ARG A 100 2.26 -11.18 11.90
C ARG A 100 2.94 -11.62 13.20
N ALA A 101 2.50 -12.73 13.81
CA ALA A 101 3.08 -13.24 15.05
C ALA A 101 4.52 -13.76 14.90
N GLY A 102 4.95 -14.14 13.68
CA GLY A 102 6.33 -14.53 13.37
C GLY A 102 7.24 -13.38 12.95
N CYS A 103 6.67 -12.27 12.47
CA CYS A 103 7.42 -11.10 12.00
C CYS A 103 8.13 -10.38 13.16
N ARG A 104 9.46 -10.31 13.08
CA ARG A 104 10.24 -9.35 13.86
C ARG A 104 10.14 -7.96 13.21
N PRO A 105 10.22 -6.85 13.97
CA PRO A 105 10.41 -5.53 13.40
C PRO A 105 11.61 -5.50 12.45
N PHE A 106 11.49 -4.78 11.33
CA PHE A 106 12.56 -4.65 10.34
C PHE A 106 13.66 -3.69 10.82
N SER A 107 13.30 -2.71 11.67
CA SER A 107 14.25 -1.85 12.36
C SER A 107 15.05 -2.63 13.41
N LEU A 108 16.38 -2.58 13.27
CA LEU A 108 17.30 -2.96 14.34
C LEU A 108 17.37 -1.80 15.36
N PRO A 109 17.58 -2.07 16.67
CA PRO A 109 17.61 -1.02 17.69
C PRO A 109 18.64 0.09 17.48
N ASP A 110 19.70 -0.19 16.70
CA ASP A 110 20.78 0.74 16.39
C ASP A 110 20.43 1.72 15.26
N VAL A 111 19.26 1.58 14.62
CA VAL A 111 18.77 2.47 13.56
C VAL A 111 17.72 3.42 14.14
N THR A 112 18.14 4.63 14.51
CA THR A 112 17.27 5.66 15.10
C THR A 112 16.36 6.32 14.07
N ASP A 113 15.22 6.87 14.51
CA ASP A 113 14.21 7.47 13.62
C ASP A 113 14.76 8.61 12.73
N GLU A 114 15.78 9.35 13.20
CA GLU A 114 16.49 10.40 12.43
C GLU A 114 17.25 9.82 11.21
N ILE A 115 17.60 8.53 11.25
CA ILE A 115 18.19 7.79 10.14
C ILE A 115 17.08 7.28 9.20
N VAL A 116 15.91 6.90 9.74
CA VAL A 116 14.75 6.33 9.01
C VAL A 116 13.73 7.38 8.54
N GLU A 117 14.20 8.54 8.06
CA GLU A 117 13.35 9.46 7.30
C GLU A 117 12.86 8.85 5.97
N GLN A 118 13.42 7.71 5.54
CA GLN A 118 13.03 7.04 4.30
C GLN A 118 11.66 6.35 4.42
N THR A 119 10.67 6.96 3.76
CA THR A 119 9.49 6.49 2.99
C THR A 119 8.84 5.10 3.24
N ALA A 120 9.52 4.09 3.79
CA ALA A 120 8.98 2.75 4.03
C ALA A 120 7.98 2.70 5.20
N ASP A 121 8.30 3.34 6.34
CA ASP A 121 7.45 3.40 7.53
C ASP A 121 6.42 4.55 7.49
N HIS A 122 6.49 5.39 6.46
CA HIS A 122 5.52 6.47 6.24
C HIS A 122 4.25 5.93 5.58
N VAL A 123 3.12 6.06 6.29
CA VAL A 123 1.79 5.70 5.82
C VAL A 123 1.45 6.45 4.51
N THR A 124 1.43 5.73 3.39
CA THR A 124 1.28 6.36 2.07
C THR A 124 -0.18 6.66 1.74
N GLN A 125 -0.42 7.59 0.80
CA GLN A 125 -1.76 7.89 0.30
C GLN A 125 -2.48 6.65 -0.26
N ALA A 126 -1.75 5.69 -0.85
CA ALA A 126 -2.33 4.42 -1.32
C ALA A 126 -2.83 3.55 -0.16
N MET A 127 -2.11 3.52 0.96
CA MET A 127 -2.55 2.84 2.18
C MET A 127 -3.78 3.54 2.76
N MET A 128 -3.75 4.87 2.92
CA MET A 128 -4.86 5.66 3.46
C MET A 128 -6.15 5.51 2.64
N ILE A 129 -6.07 5.59 1.31
CA ILE A 129 -7.23 5.35 0.41
C ILE A 129 -7.81 3.95 0.63
N SER A 130 -6.95 2.97 0.88
CA SER A 130 -7.35 1.57 1.06
C SER A 130 -7.99 1.32 2.44
N THR A 131 -7.43 1.87 3.52
CA THR A 131 -7.90 1.65 4.89
C THR A 131 -8.92 2.70 5.37
N GLN A 132 -9.31 3.68 4.54
CA GLN A 132 -10.25 4.74 4.89
C GLN A 132 -11.56 4.20 5.52
N HIS A 133 -12.02 3.03 5.07
CA HIS A 133 -13.24 2.37 5.54
C HIS A 133 -13.10 1.69 6.92
N LEU A 134 -11.88 1.59 7.45
CA LEU A 134 -11.56 1.03 8.77
C LEU A 134 -11.24 2.12 9.81
N LEU A 135 -10.95 3.35 9.36
CA LEU A 135 -10.70 4.48 10.24
C LEU A 135 -12.02 4.96 10.87
N PRO A 136 -12.04 5.35 12.17
CA PRO A 136 -13.23 5.90 12.79
C PRO A 136 -13.69 7.17 12.05
N SER A 137 -14.90 7.14 11.49
CA SER A 137 -15.55 8.33 10.93
C SER A 137 -15.60 9.42 12.00
N ALA A 138 -14.97 10.57 11.73
CA ALA A 138 -15.03 11.71 12.62
C ALA A 138 -16.50 12.09 12.86
N ILE A 139 -16.95 11.98 14.12
CA ILE A 139 -18.31 12.34 14.51
C ILE A 139 -18.51 13.81 14.13
N PRO A 140 -19.54 14.16 13.31
CA PRO A 140 -19.82 15.54 13.00
C PRO A 140 -20.11 16.28 14.31
N ILE A 141 -19.21 17.19 14.70
CA ILE A 141 -19.42 18.07 15.85
C ILE A 141 -20.71 18.83 15.56
N PRO A 142 -21.76 18.73 16.40
CA PRO A 142 -22.98 19.49 16.18
C PRO A 142 -22.65 20.97 16.16
N THR A 143 -22.90 21.64 15.04
CA THR A 143 -22.70 23.09 14.93
C THR A 143 -23.64 23.78 15.89
N VAL A 144 -23.15 24.13 17.09
CA VAL A 144 -23.89 24.92 18.07
C VAL A 144 -24.05 26.32 17.51
N VAL A 145 -25.13 26.53 16.75
CA VAL A 145 -25.59 27.85 16.34
C VAL A 145 -25.89 28.63 17.62
N PRO A 146 -25.21 29.76 17.90
CA PRO A 146 -25.48 30.53 19.10
C PRO A 146 -26.87 31.17 18.98
N GLU A 147 -27.82 30.68 19.78
CA GLU A 147 -29.17 31.24 19.84
C GLU A 147 -29.10 32.62 20.50
N LEU A 148 -29.30 33.67 19.69
CA LEU A 148 -29.32 35.05 20.17
C LEU A 148 -30.61 35.31 20.96
N PRO A 149 -30.54 35.94 22.15
CA PRO A 149 -31.72 36.17 22.97
C PRO A 149 -32.70 37.17 22.30
N PRO A 150 -34.01 37.01 22.52
CA PRO A 150 -35.03 37.79 21.82
C PRO A 150 -35.02 39.27 22.26
N VAL A 151 -34.84 40.17 21.29
CA VAL A 151 -35.05 41.61 21.48
C VAL A 151 -36.53 41.91 21.36
N ALA A 152 -37.09 42.63 22.34
CA ALA A 152 -38.50 42.97 22.39
C ALA A 152 -38.94 43.86 21.22
N GLN A 153 -40.13 43.59 20.68
CA GLN A 153 -40.74 44.37 19.61
C GLN A 153 -41.26 45.73 20.15
N ILE A 154 -41.18 46.76 19.30
CA ILE A 154 -41.94 48.01 19.45
C ILE A 154 -42.78 48.15 18.18
N GLU A 155 -44.10 48.27 18.34
CA GLU A 155 -45.04 48.36 17.23
C GLU A 155 -45.15 49.77 16.64
N ALA A 156 -45.28 49.88 15.31
CA ALA A 156 -45.92 51.02 14.65
C ALA A 156 -46.47 50.66 13.26
N ALA A 157 -47.78 50.41 13.20
CA ALA A 157 -48.68 50.59 12.04
C ALA A 157 -48.25 50.10 10.63
N GLY A 158 -48.97 49.09 10.13
CA GLY A 158 -50.09 49.42 9.23
C GLY A 158 -50.27 48.65 7.90
N VAL A 159 -51.43 47.99 7.81
CA VAL A 159 -52.24 47.73 6.59
C VAL A 159 -51.74 46.67 5.58
N GLY A 160 -52.61 45.68 5.30
CA GLY A 160 -52.88 45.30 3.89
C GLY A 160 -52.64 43.87 3.43
N GLU A 161 -53.19 42.85 4.09
CA GLU A 161 -53.44 41.54 3.43
C GLU A 161 -54.71 41.62 2.54
N PRO A 162 -54.88 40.77 1.50
CA PRO A 162 -55.24 39.37 1.75
C PRO A 162 -54.60 38.30 0.85
N SER A 163 -54.42 37.13 1.45
CA SER A 163 -54.20 35.80 0.86
C SER A 163 -55.17 35.41 -0.28
N THR A 164 -54.76 34.49 -1.17
CA THR A 164 -55.34 33.11 -1.22
C THR A 164 -54.68 32.15 -2.24
N ASN A 165 -54.44 30.92 -1.78
CA ASN A 165 -54.59 29.60 -2.44
C ASN A 165 -54.13 29.34 -3.90
N GLY A 166 -53.37 28.25 -4.09
CA GLY A 166 -53.82 27.20 -5.03
C GLY A 166 -52.80 26.32 -5.77
N VAL A 167 -52.60 25.09 -5.27
CA VAL A 167 -52.53 23.80 -6.02
C VAL A 167 -51.56 23.64 -7.23
N ALA A 168 -50.65 22.66 -7.15
CA ALA A 168 -49.94 22.05 -8.29
C ALA A 168 -50.70 20.79 -8.82
N PRO A 169 -50.50 20.33 -10.09
CA PRO A 169 -49.41 19.39 -10.37
C PRO A 169 -48.77 19.42 -11.80
N GLU A 170 -47.80 18.51 -11.99
CA GLU A 170 -47.02 18.06 -13.19
C GLU A 170 -47.84 17.39 -14.34
N PRO A 171 -47.28 16.70 -15.40
CA PRO A 171 -45.89 16.54 -15.94
C PRO A 171 -45.72 16.57 -17.51
N VAL A 172 -44.50 16.21 -18.01
CA VAL A 172 -44.10 15.57 -19.34
C VAL A 172 -44.26 16.33 -20.69
N PRO A 173 -43.65 15.89 -21.86
CA PRO A 173 -42.67 14.80 -22.18
C PRO A 173 -41.46 15.09 -23.17
N MET A 174 -40.39 14.28 -23.04
CA MET A 174 -39.52 13.54 -24.03
C MET A 174 -39.08 14.05 -25.45
N ASP A 175 -37.76 13.87 -25.72
CA ASP A 175 -37.06 13.23 -26.90
C ASP A 175 -37.15 13.78 -28.36
N PRO A 176 -36.34 13.30 -29.36
CA PRO A 176 -35.24 12.31 -29.36
C PRO A 176 -33.89 12.71 -30.07
N ALA A 177 -32.93 11.77 -30.04
CA ALA A 177 -31.53 11.77 -30.52
C ALA A 177 -31.24 11.77 -32.05
N ALA A 178 -29.97 12.01 -32.44
CA ALA A 178 -29.21 11.31 -33.52
C ALA A 178 -27.69 11.70 -33.61
N ASP A 179 -26.85 10.78 -34.09
CA ASP A 179 -25.43 10.89 -34.51
C ASP A 179 -25.33 10.44 -36.02
N PRO A 180 -24.23 10.50 -36.83
CA PRO A 180 -22.80 10.32 -36.51
C PRO A 180 -21.76 11.21 -37.29
N ALA A 181 -20.45 10.89 -37.17
CA ALA A 181 -19.28 11.55 -37.79
C ALA A 181 -19.00 11.18 -39.29
N PRO A 182 -18.01 11.81 -39.99
CA PRO A 182 -16.59 11.37 -39.94
C PRO A 182 -15.50 12.49 -40.13
N ALA A 183 -14.21 12.11 -40.16
CA ALA A 183 -13.02 12.98 -40.31
C ALA A 183 -12.31 12.87 -41.69
N PRO A 184 -11.30 13.73 -41.99
CA PRO A 184 -9.98 13.22 -42.40
C PRO A 184 -8.73 14.05 -41.97
N HIS A 185 -7.53 13.45 -42.16
CA HIS A 185 -6.16 14.00 -42.03
C HIS A 185 -5.63 14.55 -43.39
N PRO A 186 -4.44 15.20 -43.57
CA PRO A 186 -3.09 14.66 -43.21
C PRO A 186 -1.92 15.65 -42.90
N ASP A 187 -0.76 15.07 -42.55
CA ASP A 187 0.67 15.43 -42.77
C ASP A 187 1.24 16.86 -42.72
N ALA A 188 2.31 17.03 -41.91
CA ALA A 188 3.62 17.58 -42.34
C ALA A 188 4.74 17.31 -41.29
N MET A 189 6.00 17.24 -41.72
CA MET A 189 7.21 17.28 -40.87
C MET A 189 7.95 18.62 -41.07
N ASP A 190 8.74 19.05 -40.09
CA ASP A 190 9.95 19.85 -40.36
C ASP A 190 11.04 19.61 -39.30
N ILE A 191 12.30 19.92 -39.63
CA ILE A 191 13.50 19.71 -38.81
C ILE A 191 14.36 20.97 -38.88
N THR A 192 14.78 21.52 -37.73
CA THR A 192 15.86 22.52 -37.69
C THR A 192 16.75 22.37 -36.45
N MET A 193 18.06 22.26 -36.71
CA MET A 193 19.13 22.72 -35.81
C MET A 193 19.17 24.27 -35.90
N ASP A 194 19.92 25.05 -35.10
CA ASP A 194 21.28 24.82 -34.59
C ASP A 194 21.64 25.88 -33.52
N SER A 195 22.79 25.67 -32.85
CA SER A 195 23.72 26.69 -32.33
C SER A 195 23.40 27.45 -31.00
N VAL A 196 24.30 27.52 -29.98
CA VAL A 196 25.70 28.05 -29.90
C VAL A 196 25.67 29.59 -29.73
N GLU A 197 26.24 30.26 -28.70
CA GLU A 197 27.37 29.95 -27.79
C GLU A 197 27.47 30.90 -26.54
N LEU A 198 28.19 30.49 -25.47
CA LEU A 198 29.06 31.29 -24.55
C LEU A 198 28.43 32.44 -23.68
N LYS A 199 29.03 33.00 -22.59
CA LYS A 199 30.31 32.82 -21.84
C LYS A 199 30.24 33.48 -20.43
N GLU A 200 31.14 33.07 -19.51
CA GLU A 200 31.91 33.86 -18.48
C GLU A 200 31.22 34.93 -17.56
N ASP A 201 31.67 35.23 -16.33
CA ASP A 201 32.51 34.54 -15.30
C ASP A 201 32.49 35.38 -13.97
N THR A 202 33.17 34.88 -12.92
CA THR A 202 33.79 35.60 -11.77
C THR A 202 32.97 36.25 -10.63
N ALA A 203 33.44 36.00 -9.40
CA ALA A 203 33.23 36.79 -8.16
C ALA A 203 34.45 37.77 -7.96
N PRO A 204 35.04 38.14 -6.78
CA PRO A 204 34.82 37.88 -5.33
C PRO A 204 34.04 39.05 -4.64
N VAL A 205 34.21 39.62 -3.41
CA VAL A 205 35.20 39.64 -2.27
C VAL A 205 34.38 39.94 -0.97
N THR A 206 34.36 39.16 0.12
CA THR A 206 35.34 38.87 1.22
C THR A 206 35.66 40.00 2.21
N SER A 207 35.24 39.88 3.48
CA SER A 207 35.82 40.49 4.71
C SER A 207 34.90 40.26 5.95
N THR A 208 35.31 40.09 7.22
CA THR A 208 36.59 39.72 7.90
C THR A 208 36.28 39.46 9.41
N GLU A 209 36.98 38.52 10.06
CA GLU A 209 37.38 38.52 11.51
C GLU A 209 36.28 38.49 12.62
N SER A 210 36.51 38.03 13.88
CA SER A 210 37.57 37.25 14.55
C SER A 210 37.11 36.79 15.97
N ALA A 211 37.79 35.78 16.56
CA ALA A 211 37.86 35.45 18.02
C ALA A 211 36.57 35.01 18.78
N ALA A 212 36.60 34.20 19.87
CA ALA A 212 37.61 33.33 20.48
C ALA A 212 36.94 32.29 21.45
N ALA A 213 37.74 31.55 22.24
CA ALA A 213 37.36 30.54 23.25
C ALA A 213 36.36 31.02 24.33
N GLY A 214 35.69 30.17 25.13
CA GLY A 214 35.69 28.70 25.23
C GLY A 214 35.36 28.22 26.66
N ALA A 215 35.33 26.89 26.88
CA ALA A 215 35.10 26.17 28.14
C ALA A 215 33.68 26.20 28.79
N ALA A 216 33.28 25.02 29.28
CA ALA A 216 32.22 24.77 30.27
C ALA A 216 32.89 24.57 31.67
N PRO A 217 32.29 24.04 32.78
CA PRO A 217 31.05 23.25 32.93
C PRO A 217 30.28 23.41 34.29
N ILE A 218 29.48 22.39 34.64
CA ILE A 218 29.04 21.92 35.98
C ILE A 218 27.65 22.37 36.53
N GLU A 219 27.10 21.45 37.33
CA GLU A 219 25.72 21.27 37.80
C GLU A 219 25.43 21.97 39.15
N VAL A 220 24.13 22.09 39.48
CA VAL A 220 23.64 22.02 40.88
C VAL A 220 22.34 21.20 40.89
N ILE A 221 22.16 20.37 41.93
CA ILE A 221 20.96 19.58 42.24
C ILE A 221 20.41 20.12 43.56
N ASP A 222 19.09 20.19 43.73
CA ASP A 222 18.47 20.28 45.06
C ASP A 222 17.16 19.46 45.13
N VAL A 223 16.89 18.91 46.31
CA VAL A 223 15.74 18.06 46.66
C VAL A 223 15.35 18.35 48.11
N ASP A 224 14.07 18.52 48.41
CA ASP A 224 13.57 18.48 49.79
C ASP A 224 12.12 17.97 49.86
N ASP A 225 11.68 17.57 51.06
CA ASP A 225 10.49 16.75 51.36
C ASP A 225 9.71 17.33 52.58
N GLY A 226 8.52 16.81 52.93
CA GLY A 226 7.97 16.97 54.30
C GLY A 226 6.50 17.40 54.51
N ASP A 227 5.71 16.44 54.99
CA ASP A 227 4.82 16.50 56.17
C ASP A 227 3.50 17.33 56.29
N VAL A 228 2.39 16.58 56.20
CA VAL A 228 1.39 16.31 57.29
C VAL A 228 0.27 17.33 57.65
N LYS A 229 -0.76 16.77 58.32
CA LYS A 229 -2.18 17.14 58.41
C LYS A 229 -2.58 17.58 59.84
N PRO A 230 -3.76 18.20 60.05
CA PRO A 230 -4.77 17.53 60.89
C PRO A 230 -6.25 17.69 60.42
N VAL A 231 -7.21 17.32 61.27
CA VAL A 231 -8.61 16.92 60.96
C VAL A 231 -9.66 17.78 61.67
N ILE A 232 -10.89 17.89 61.11
CA ILE A 232 -12.15 18.13 61.85
C ILE A 232 -13.37 17.52 61.08
N THR A 233 -14.55 17.46 61.70
CA THR A 233 -15.56 16.38 61.55
C THR A 233 -16.85 16.67 60.75
N ALA A 234 -17.23 15.65 59.95
CA ALA A 234 -18.56 15.03 59.80
C ALA A 234 -19.88 15.85 59.67
N ALA A 235 -20.62 15.57 58.58
CA ALA A 235 -22.09 15.55 58.49
C ALA A 235 -22.53 14.48 57.45
N SER A 236 -23.80 14.06 57.41
CA SER A 236 -24.22 12.81 56.74
C SER A 236 -25.53 12.88 55.95
N SER A 237 -25.57 12.34 54.72
CA SER A 237 -26.80 11.87 54.07
C SER A 237 -26.56 10.93 52.87
N GLU A 238 -27.33 9.84 52.84
CA GLU A 238 -27.77 8.96 51.73
C GLU A 238 -26.76 8.31 50.73
N PRO A 239 -26.98 7.02 50.36
CA PRO A 239 -26.16 6.33 49.37
C PRO A 239 -26.60 6.65 47.93
N GLN A 240 -26.06 7.73 47.37
CA GLN A 240 -26.04 7.91 45.91
C GLN A 240 -25.30 6.73 45.27
N ILE A 241 -25.95 6.03 44.33
CA ILE A 241 -25.29 4.99 43.53
C ILE A 241 -24.36 5.69 42.54
N PHE A 242 -23.12 5.93 42.97
CA PHE A 242 -22.04 6.25 42.04
C PHE A 242 -21.83 5.04 41.13
N GLN A 243 -22.41 5.11 39.93
CA GLN A 243 -21.88 4.39 38.79
C GLN A 243 -20.46 4.94 38.55
N ILE A 244 -19.48 4.28 39.17
CA ILE A 244 -18.10 4.34 38.71
C ILE A 244 -18.18 3.92 37.23
N PRO A 245 -17.80 4.78 36.27
CA PRO A 245 -17.68 4.34 34.90
C PRO A 245 -16.62 3.25 34.91
N VAL A 246 -17.02 2.00 34.63
CA VAL A 246 -16.06 0.93 34.38
C VAL A 246 -15.49 1.15 32.98
N GLN A 247 -14.71 2.24 32.87
CA GLN A 247 -13.68 2.36 31.89
C GLN A 247 -12.69 1.24 32.20
N LEU A 248 -12.89 0.09 31.54
CA LEU A 248 -11.76 -0.77 31.24
C LEU A 248 -10.67 0.15 30.66
N PRO A 249 -9.39 -0.04 31.01
CA PRO A 249 -8.32 0.63 30.31
C PRO A 249 -8.35 0.17 28.85
N GLN A 250 -9.05 0.94 28.01
CA GLN A 250 -8.97 0.83 26.57
C GLN A 250 -7.56 1.27 26.21
N HIS A 251 -6.65 0.28 26.18
CA HIS A 251 -5.36 0.37 25.53
C HIS A 251 -5.61 0.63 24.05
N HIS A 252 -5.86 1.89 23.72
CA HIS A 252 -5.74 2.42 22.38
C HIS A 252 -4.26 2.29 22.03
N GLN A 253 -3.89 1.15 21.44
CA GLN A 253 -2.59 1.00 20.81
C GLN A 253 -2.55 2.02 19.68
N SER A 254 -1.89 3.14 19.92
CA SER A 254 -1.64 4.16 18.92
C SER A 254 -0.60 3.62 17.96
N TYR A 255 -1.00 3.38 16.71
CA TYR A 255 -0.11 2.89 15.68
C TYR A 255 0.68 4.05 15.05
N PRO A 256 1.80 3.78 14.34
CA PRO A 256 2.61 4.83 13.70
C PRO A 256 1.75 5.82 12.89
N GLY A 257 2.02 7.11 13.06
CA GLY A 257 1.17 8.19 12.53
C GLY A 257 -0.02 8.59 13.43
N GLY A 258 -0.20 7.96 14.60
CA GLY A 258 -1.26 8.29 15.57
C GLY A 258 -2.62 7.66 15.25
N PHE A 259 -2.66 6.66 14.36
CA PHE A 259 -3.90 6.02 13.92
C PHE A 259 -4.41 4.99 14.93
N ALA A 260 -5.74 4.83 14.98
CA ALA A 260 -6.42 3.82 15.80
C ALA A 260 -6.31 2.38 15.24
N ILE A 261 -5.74 2.23 14.04
CA ILE A 261 -5.51 0.95 13.36
C ILE A 261 -4.09 0.93 12.77
N ASP A 262 -3.55 -0.26 12.57
CA ASP A 262 -2.29 -0.46 11.87
C ASP A 262 -2.48 -0.31 10.36
N VAL A 263 -2.41 0.93 9.87
CA VAL A 263 -2.69 1.25 8.46
C VAL A 263 -1.76 0.47 7.50
N CYS A 264 -0.50 0.26 7.89
CA CYS A 264 0.46 -0.51 7.09
C CYS A 264 0.08 -1.99 7.02
N PHE A 265 -0.27 -2.61 8.15
CA PHE A 265 -0.70 -4.01 8.19
C PHE A 265 -2.05 -4.23 7.51
N GLU A 266 -3.05 -3.38 7.72
CA GLU A 266 -4.36 -3.55 7.06
C GLU A 266 -4.28 -3.31 5.55
N ALA A 267 -3.50 -2.32 5.09
CA ALA A 267 -3.23 -2.14 3.65
C ALA A 267 -2.43 -3.31 3.03
N SER A 268 -1.71 -4.09 3.82
CA SER A 268 -0.93 -5.24 3.32
C SER A 268 -1.79 -6.46 2.94
N LYS A 269 -3.08 -6.48 3.32
CA LYS A 269 -4.03 -7.57 3.12
C LYS A 269 -4.88 -7.43 1.84
N LEU A 270 -4.63 -6.39 1.04
CA LEU A 270 -5.46 -6.05 -0.12
C LEU A 270 -5.29 -7.05 -1.28
N PRO A 271 -6.36 -7.33 -2.04
CA PRO A 271 -6.26 -7.92 -3.38
C PRO A 271 -5.24 -7.19 -4.27
N LEU A 272 -4.45 -7.92 -5.05
CA LEU A 272 -3.39 -7.36 -5.89
C LEU A 272 -3.89 -6.35 -6.93
N ASP A 273 -5.07 -6.60 -7.51
CA ASP A 273 -5.75 -5.70 -8.45
C ASP A 273 -6.20 -4.39 -7.79
N VAL A 274 -6.86 -4.47 -6.63
CA VAL A 274 -7.25 -3.31 -5.79
C VAL A 274 -6.02 -2.52 -5.32
N ALA A 275 -4.95 -3.22 -4.91
CA ALA A 275 -3.71 -2.61 -4.46
C ALA A 275 -3.01 -1.79 -5.56
N ILE A 276 -2.93 -2.34 -6.78
CA ILE A 276 -2.38 -1.64 -7.95
C ILE A 276 -3.26 -0.44 -8.32
N PHE A 277 -4.59 -0.59 -8.34
CA PHE A 277 -5.50 0.53 -8.64
C PHE A 277 -5.38 1.66 -7.60
N ASN A 278 -5.38 1.35 -6.31
CA ASN A 278 -5.21 2.35 -5.25
C ASN A 278 -3.82 3.00 -5.29
N SER A 279 -2.77 2.27 -5.70
CA SER A 279 -1.44 2.85 -5.91
C SER A 279 -1.41 3.82 -7.10
N ALA A 280 -2.11 3.53 -8.21
CA ALA A 280 -2.25 4.46 -9.34
C ALA A 280 -3.08 5.69 -8.95
N ARG A 281 -4.18 5.50 -8.21
CA ARG A 281 -5.05 6.56 -7.70
C ARG A 281 -4.33 7.52 -6.75
N ALA A 282 -3.45 6.99 -5.90
CA ALA A 282 -2.65 7.77 -4.95
C ALA A 282 -1.68 8.76 -5.60
N ALA A 283 -1.29 8.56 -6.86
CA ALA A 283 -0.46 9.51 -7.61
C ALA A 283 -1.24 10.77 -8.05
N GLY A 284 -2.58 10.75 -7.98
CA GLY A 284 -3.47 11.89 -8.13
C GLY A 284 -3.82 12.29 -9.57
N GLY A 285 -5.13 12.33 -9.86
CA GLY A 285 -5.71 12.80 -11.12
C GLY A 285 -5.90 11.70 -12.17
N ASP A 286 -7.10 11.65 -12.76
CA ASP A 286 -7.55 10.59 -13.68
C ASP A 286 -6.62 10.35 -14.86
N GLU A 287 -5.99 11.41 -15.37
CA GLU A 287 -4.98 11.34 -16.43
C GLU A 287 -3.79 10.45 -16.05
N LYS A 288 -3.29 10.58 -14.82
CA LYS A 288 -2.21 9.72 -14.32
C LYS A 288 -2.69 8.29 -14.11
N ILE A 289 -3.92 8.11 -13.62
CA ILE A 289 -4.51 6.78 -13.42
C ILE A 289 -4.59 6.04 -14.76
N ARG A 290 -5.11 6.68 -15.83
CA ARG A 290 -5.10 6.13 -17.19
C ARG A 290 -3.67 5.80 -17.63
N LYS A 291 -2.74 6.75 -17.55
CA LYS A 291 -1.34 6.58 -17.97
C LYS A 291 -0.61 5.43 -17.28
N TYR A 292 -0.83 5.23 -15.97
CA TYR A 292 -0.17 4.14 -15.23
C TYR A 292 -0.83 2.78 -15.48
N LEU A 293 -2.15 2.72 -15.63
CA LEU A 293 -2.86 1.47 -15.97
C LEU A 293 -2.67 1.04 -17.43
N GLN A 294 -2.18 1.93 -18.30
CA GLN A 294 -1.68 1.63 -19.65
C GLN A 294 -0.21 1.16 -19.67
N ALA A 295 0.47 1.13 -18.52
CA ALA A 295 1.91 0.87 -18.42
C ALA A 295 2.26 -0.09 -17.28
N VAL A 296 1.41 -1.09 -17.00
CA VAL A 296 1.59 -2.01 -15.88
C VAL A 296 2.62 -3.09 -16.26
N LEU A 297 3.71 -3.19 -15.51
CA LEU A 297 4.74 -4.23 -15.68
C LEU A 297 4.66 -5.25 -14.54
N ILE A 298 4.59 -6.54 -14.88
CA ILE A 298 4.65 -7.64 -13.90
C ILE A 298 6.06 -8.23 -13.90
N THR A 299 6.64 -8.45 -12.72
CA THR A 299 8.03 -8.91 -12.51
C THR A 299 8.10 -9.87 -11.31
N GLY A 300 9.18 -10.64 -11.19
CA GLY A 300 9.35 -11.64 -10.13
C GLY A 300 8.77 -13.02 -10.46
N GLY A 301 8.94 -13.98 -9.55
CA GLY A 301 8.58 -15.39 -9.79
C GLY A 301 7.10 -15.64 -10.09
N SER A 302 6.18 -15.00 -9.35
CA SER A 302 4.73 -15.16 -9.57
C SER A 302 4.23 -14.62 -10.91
N ALA A 303 5.03 -13.82 -11.63
CA ALA A 303 4.73 -13.40 -12.99
C ALA A 303 4.77 -14.55 -14.02
N LEU A 304 5.36 -15.69 -13.65
CA LEU A 304 5.48 -16.88 -14.49
C LEU A 304 4.22 -17.76 -14.51
N VAL A 305 3.23 -17.49 -13.64
CA VAL A 305 1.95 -18.22 -13.64
C VAL A 305 1.24 -17.96 -14.98
N PRO A 306 0.93 -18.99 -15.78
CA PRO A 306 0.23 -18.81 -17.06
C PRO A 306 -1.09 -18.07 -16.89
N GLY A 307 -1.44 -17.18 -17.82
CA GLY A 307 -2.64 -16.36 -17.72
C GLY A 307 -2.59 -15.18 -16.74
N MET A 308 -1.57 -15.05 -15.89
CA MET A 308 -1.46 -13.98 -14.87
C MET A 308 -1.65 -12.56 -15.44
N ALA A 309 -1.07 -12.28 -16.62
CA ALA A 309 -1.25 -10.99 -17.29
C ALA A 309 -2.71 -10.73 -17.68
N HIS A 310 -3.41 -11.71 -18.26
CA HIS A 310 -4.82 -11.58 -18.65
C HIS A 310 -5.75 -11.45 -17.44
N ALA A 311 -5.51 -12.24 -16.38
CA ALA A 311 -6.26 -12.16 -15.13
C ALA A 311 -6.15 -10.77 -14.49
N LEU A 312 -4.94 -10.21 -14.43
CA LEU A 312 -4.72 -8.86 -13.90
C LEU A 312 -5.30 -7.77 -14.81
N GLU A 313 -5.14 -7.88 -16.14
CA GLU A 313 -5.68 -6.94 -17.12
C GLU A 313 -7.20 -6.80 -16.99
N SER A 314 -7.91 -7.93 -17.02
CA SER A 314 -9.38 -8.00 -16.91
C SER A 314 -9.88 -7.40 -15.59
N ARG A 315 -9.22 -7.73 -14.48
CA ARG A 315 -9.56 -7.24 -13.13
C ARG A 315 -9.34 -5.74 -12.98
N LEU A 316 -8.18 -5.24 -13.41
CA LEU A 316 -7.90 -3.80 -13.40
C LEU A 316 -8.86 -3.02 -14.32
N GLN A 317 -9.25 -3.58 -15.47
CA GLN A 317 -10.24 -2.96 -16.36
C GLN A 317 -11.62 -2.87 -15.66
N ALA A 318 -12.05 -3.94 -15.01
CA ALA A 318 -13.33 -3.98 -14.28
C ALA A 318 -13.38 -2.99 -13.11
N ILE A 319 -12.27 -2.76 -12.41
CA ILE A 319 -12.16 -1.74 -11.34
C ILE A 319 -12.10 -0.33 -11.93
N ALA A 320 -11.30 -0.09 -12.97
CA ALA A 320 -11.02 1.26 -13.46
C ALA A 320 -12.16 1.86 -14.31
N THR A 321 -12.82 1.06 -15.15
CA THR A 321 -13.87 1.54 -16.08
C THR A 321 -15.02 2.30 -15.38
N PRO A 322 -15.59 1.84 -14.24
CA PRO A 322 -16.63 2.59 -13.53
C PRO A 322 -16.11 3.74 -12.64
N LEU A 323 -14.80 3.84 -12.41
CA LEU A 323 -14.18 4.81 -11.48
C LEU A 323 -13.38 5.93 -12.17
N VAL A 324 -13.02 5.77 -13.44
CA VAL A 324 -12.13 6.68 -14.17
C VAL A 324 -12.81 7.10 -15.50
N PRO A 325 -13.22 8.36 -15.65
CA PRO A 325 -13.79 8.86 -16.91
C PRO A 325 -12.83 8.67 -18.09
N ASN A 326 -13.38 8.26 -19.23
CA ASN A 326 -12.64 7.96 -20.47
C ASN A 326 -11.47 6.98 -20.26
N MET A 327 -11.63 6.00 -19.37
CA MET A 327 -10.66 4.92 -19.20
C MET A 327 -10.60 4.06 -20.47
N GLU A 328 -9.45 4.09 -21.15
CA GLU A 328 -9.17 3.22 -22.29
C GLU A 328 -8.86 1.78 -21.83
N LYS A 329 -8.28 0.96 -22.71
CA LYS A 329 -7.86 -0.39 -22.33
C LYS A 329 -6.67 -0.34 -21.37
N VAL A 330 -6.78 -1.07 -20.25
CA VAL A 330 -5.64 -1.46 -19.41
C VAL A 330 -4.65 -2.24 -20.27
N GLN A 331 -3.36 -1.98 -20.09
CA GLN A 331 -2.30 -2.67 -20.80
C GLN A 331 -1.25 -3.17 -19.82
N ILE A 332 -1.13 -4.50 -19.78
CA ILE A 332 0.03 -5.16 -19.19
C ILE A 332 1.16 -5.19 -20.22
N ILE A 333 2.29 -4.58 -19.88
CA ILE A 333 3.51 -4.63 -20.70
C ILE A 333 4.13 -6.02 -20.53
N PRO A 334 4.25 -6.83 -21.61
CA PRO A 334 4.94 -8.12 -21.52
C PRO A 334 6.44 -7.89 -21.25
N PRO A 335 7.12 -8.84 -20.57
CA PRO A 335 8.56 -8.76 -20.41
C PRO A 335 9.27 -8.71 -21.77
N PRO A 336 10.44 -8.05 -21.89
CA PRO A 336 11.21 -8.06 -23.12
C PRO A 336 11.52 -9.48 -23.57
N LYS A 337 11.58 -9.71 -24.89
CA LYS A 337 12.00 -11.01 -25.45
C LYS A 337 13.36 -11.39 -24.87
N ASP A 338 13.51 -12.67 -24.54
CA ASP A 338 14.72 -13.24 -23.92
C ASP A 338 15.08 -12.66 -22.52
N VAL A 339 14.11 -11.98 -21.87
CA VAL A 339 14.20 -11.55 -20.47
C VAL A 339 13.13 -12.23 -19.61
N ASP A 340 13.61 -13.14 -18.77
CA ASP A 340 12.81 -13.90 -17.81
C ASP A 340 12.37 -13.01 -16.62
N PRO A 341 11.06 -12.88 -16.30
CA PRO A 341 10.53 -11.97 -15.28
C PRO A 341 11.18 -12.01 -13.88
N TRP A 342 11.65 -13.16 -13.40
CA TRP A 342 12.35 -13.23 -12.10
C TRP A 342 13.71 -12.51 -12.11
N ALA A 343 14.38 -12.49 -13.26
CA ALA A 343 15.68 -11.87 -13.44
C ALA A 343 15.61 -10.41 -13.93
N LEU A 344 14.42 -9.89 -14.28
CA LEU A 344 14.25 -8.58 -14.92
C LEU A 344 14.87 -7.42 -14.10
N ALA A 345 14.57 -7.34 -12.80
CA ALA A 345 15.16 -6.34 -11.91
C ALA A 345 16.69 -6.46 -11.80
N TRP A 346 17.21 -7.70 -11.78
CA TRP A 346 18.65 -7.98 -11.70
C TRP A 346 19.37 -7.60 -13.01
N LYS A 347 18.76 -7.84 -14.17
CA LYS A 347 19.23 -7.32 -15.47
C LYS A 347 19.20 -5.79 -15.48
N GLY A 348 18.17 -5.15 -14.89
CA GLY A 348 18.07 -3.71 -14.72
C GLY A 348 19.24 -3.12 -13.92
N ALA A 349 19.56 -3.71 -12.75
CA ALA A 349 20.72 -3.32 -11.96
C ALA A 349 22.06 -3.49 -12.72
N ALA A 350 22.18 -4.57 -13.51
CA ALA A 350 23.36 -4.82 -14.35
C ALA A 350 23.46 -3.92 -15.60
N VAL A 351 22.40 -3.15 -15.91
CA VAL A 351 22.43 -2.03 -16.88
C VAL A 351 22.75 -0.73 -16.16
N LEU A 352 22.12 -0.45 -15.01
CA LEU A 352 22.39 0.74 -14.19
C LEU A 352 23.88 0.86 -13.85
N GLY A 353 24.52 -0.23 -13.41
CA GLY A 353 25.97 -0.29 -13.15
C GLY A 353 26.89 -0.11 -14.37
N LYS A 354 26.33 0.24 -15.54
CA LYS A 354 27.04 0.58 -16.78
C LYS A 354 26.57 1.91 -17.39
N MET A 355 25.67 2.64 -16.73
CA MET A 355 25.23 3.96 -17.18
C MET A 355 26.28 5.01 -16.81
N ASP A 356 26.50 5.98 -17.69
CA ASP A 356 27.32 7.15 -17.39
C ASP A 356 26.74 7.91 -16.19
N GLY A 357 27.60 8.44 -15.32
CA GLY A 357 27.20 9.07 -14.06
C GLY A 357 26.84 8.11 -12.92
N VAL A 358 26.71 6.80 -13.15
CA VAL A 358 26.50 5.84 -12.05
C VAL A 358 27.66 5.86 -11.05
N SER A 359 28.88 6.22 -11.52
CA SER A 359 30.11 6.44 -10.74
C SER A 359 29.90 7.32 -9.51
N ASP A 360 29.02 8.31 -9.61
CA ASP A 360 28.89 9.38 -8.63
C ASP A 360 27.98 8.95 -7.47
N LEU A 361 27.28 7.81 -7.64
CA LEU A 361 26.41 7.15 -6.67
C LEU A 361 27.15 6.11 -5.81
N TRP A 362 28.42 5.78 -6.13
CA TRP A 362 29.17 4.76 -5.38
C TRP A 362 29.60 5.33 -4.02
N ILE A 363 29.45 4.53 -2.97
CA ILE A 363 29.97 4.82 -1.64
C ILE A 363 31.21 3.94 -1.45
N THR A 364 32.39 4.56 -1.38
CA THR A 364 33.63 3.81 -1.08
C THR A 364 33.77 3.59 0.43
N ALA A 365 34.68 2.70 0.84
CA ALA A 365 34.99 2.49 2.25
C ALA A 365 35.41 3.81 2.94
N ALA A 366 36.20 4.65 2.26
CA ALA A 366 36.63 5.95 2.80
C ALA A 366 35.45 6.95 2.93
N ASP A 367 34.48 6.93 2.02
CA ASP A 367 33.26 7.73 2.15
C ASP A 367 32.42 7.25 3.34
N TRP A 368 32.33 5.94 3.54
CA TRP A 368 31.62 5.34 4.66
C TRP A 368 32.27 5.66 6.02
N ASP A 369 33.60 5.53 6.12
CA ASP A 369 34.35 5.82 7.33
C ASP A 369 34.29 7.31 7.75
N ILE A 370 34.05 8.23 6.80
CA ILE A 370 33.96 9.68 7.04
C ILE A 370 32.52 10.16 7.22
N PHE A 371 31.57 9.68 6.40
CA PHE A 371 30.20 10.22 6.33
C PHE A 371 29.12 9.22 6.79
N GLY A 372 29.41 7.92 6.84
CA GLY A 372 28.46 6.86 7.20
C GLY A 372 27.12 6.99 6.46
N MET A 373 26.01 6.97 7.22
CA MET A 373 24.65 7.06 6.67
C MET A 373 24.35 8.40 5.97
N ARG A 374 25.08 9.48 6.27
CA ARG A 374 24.96 10.74 5.52
C ARG A 374 25.48 10.58 4.08
N GLY A 375 26.55 9.82 3.89
CA GLY A 375 27.06 9.49 2.56
C GLY A 375 26.05 8.72 1.70
N LEU A 376 25.17 7.94 2.32
CA LEU A 376 24.03 7.31 1.64
C LEU A 376 22.94 8.34 1.29
N LYS A 377 22.49 9.18 2.24
CA LYS A 377 21.49 10.24 1.95
C LYS A 377 21.96 11.21 0.85
N GLU A 378 23.26 11.48 0.73
CA GLU A 378 23.83 12.40 -0.27
C GLU A 378 24.16 11.77 -1.65
N ARG A 379 24.30 10.43 -1.75
CA ARG A 379 24.63 9.73 -3.03
C ARG A 379 23.55 8.76 -3.53
N CYS A 380 22.40 8.67 -2.86
CA CYS A 380 21.32 7.80 -3.34
C CYS A 380 20.64 8.34 -4.61
N PHE A 381 20.22 7.44 -5.51
CA PHE A 381 19.46 7.78 -6.71
C PHE A 381 18.00 8.18 -6.44
N TYR A 382 17.52 7.92 -5.22
CA TYR A 382 16.17 8.21 -4.76
C TYR A 382 16.22 8.66 -3.28
N LEU A 383 15.26 9.51 -2.89
CA LEU A 383 15.11 10.01 -1.52
C LEU A 383 14.27 9.01 -0.69
#